data_AF-A0AA97HFA2-F1
#
_entry.id   AF-A0AA97HFA2-F1
#
_cell.length_a   1.000
_cell.length_b   1.000
_cell.length_c   1.000
_cell.angle_alpha   90.00
_cell.angle_beta   90.00
_cell.angle_gamma   90.00
#
_symmetry.space_group_name_H-M   'P 1'
#
loop_
_entity.id
_entity.type
_entity.pdbx_description
1 polymer ?
#
loop_
_entity_poly.entity_id
_entity_poly.type
_entity_poly.pdbx_seq_one_letter_code
_entity_poly.pdbx_strand_id
1 'polypeptide(L)'
;MITSSKRSPLTYLVHATVLFLVIIWTIPTAGLFISSIRDKDQLSVSGWWTALSTSEQRIVARAHEPKAQVQEGDLFVIRGNLLEGAAGEITKFGSSSLQPEAFDVGTIADLKKGKTLQVMENGDYVLTSPDEWKGSRGQRIFYTAEVPPRFTLDNYREVLGTEGLGQSFLNSLTVTIPATVIPILVAAFAAYALAWMRFPGRVSVYCCCGWFIGCSSANVSDSFA
;
A
#
# COMPACT_ATOMS: atom_id res chain seq x y z
N MET A 1 51.54 1.23 20.14
CA MET A 1 51.32 2.12 18.98
C MET A 1 50.09 1.67 18.24
N ILE A 2 49.01 2.45 18.24
CA ILE A 2 47.79 2.15 17.48
C ILE A 2 48.01 2.68 16.06
N THR A 3 48.30 1.82 15.11
CA THR A 3 48.41 2.20 13.69
C THR A 3 47.01 2.55 13.17
N SER A 4 46.74 3.85 13.02
CA SER A 4 45.57 4.34 12.30
C SER A 4 45.68 3.93 10.84
N SER A 5 45.09 2.79 10.48
CA SER A 5 44.91 2.36 9.09
C SER A 5 44.05 3.38 8.36
N LYS A 6 44.68 4.34 7.65
CA LYS A 6 43.97 5.22 6.71
C LYS A 6 43.38 4.35 5.60
N ARG A 7 42.08 4.02 5.70
CA ARG A 7 41.38 3.28 4.64
C ARG A 7 41.50 4.04 3.33
N SER A 8 41.69 3.32 2.22
CA SER A 8 41.82 3.90 0.88
C SER A 8 40.59 4.77 0.55
N PRO A 9 40.75 5.93 -0.12
CA PRO A 9 39.62 6.74 -0.58
C PRO A 9 38.63 5.96 -1.45
N LEU A 10 39.13 4.94 -2.18
CA LEU A 10 38.29 4.04 -2.97
C LEU A 10 37.35 3.19 -2.11
N THR A 11 37.79 2.78 -0.91
CA THR A 11 36.98 2.02 0.03
C THR A 11 35.81 2.85 0.57
N TYR A 12 36.02 4.15 0.80
CA TYR A 12 34.93 5.05 1.18
C TYR A 12 33.93 5.24 0.04
N LEU A 13 34.41 5.37 -1.20
CA LEU A 13 33.54 5.46 -2.37
C LEU A 13 32.71 4.18 -2.53
N VAL A 14 33.34 3.00 -2.44
CA VAL A 14 32.64 1.71 -2.48
C VAL A 14 31.58 1.60 -1.39
N HIS A 15 31.90 1.95 -0.14
CA HIS A 15 30.91 1.91 0.94
C HIS A 15 29.77 2.91 0.72
N ALA A 16 30.05 4.11 0.20
CA ALA A 16 29.02 5.08 -0.13
C ALA A 16 28.09 4.58 -1.24
N THR A 17 28.67 3.95 -2.28
CA THR A 17 27.89 3.33 -3.36
C THR A 17 27.03 2.17 -2.85
N VAL A 18 27.60 1.29 -2.01
CA VAL A 18 26.84 0.19 -1.40
C VAL A 18 25.73 0.73 -0.51
N LEU A 19 26.01 1.72 0.33
CA LEU A 19 25.01 2.36 1.19
C LEU A 19 23.87 2.98 0.37
N PHE A 20 24.20 3.65 -0.73
CA PHE A 20 23.22 4.23 -1.64
C PHE A 20 22.31 3.17 -2.27
N LEU A 21 22.89 2.06 -2.75
CA LEU A 21 22.11 0.94 -3.29
C LEU A 21 21.21 0.31 -2.22
N VAL A 22 21.70 0.14 -1.00
CA VAL A 22 20.89 -0.35 0.13
C VAL A 22 19.72 0.60 0.41
N ILE A 23 19.96 1.91 0.48
CA ILE A 23 18.89 2.89 0.71
C ILE A 23 17.84 2.80 -0.40
N ILE A 24 18.23 2.81 -1.66
CA ILE A 24 17.30 2.69 -2.80
C ILE A 24 16.49 1.40 -2.71
N TRP A 25 17.13 0.28 -2.38
CA TRP A 25 16.44 -0.99 -2.23
C TRP A 25 15.44 -0.98 -1.06
N THR A 26 15.72 -0.24 0.01
CA THR A 26 14.80 -0.15 1.17
C THR A 26 13.55 0.70 0.92
N ILE A 27 13.54 1.56 -0.11
CA ILE A 27 12.38 2.41 -0.45
C ILE A 27 11.09 1.59 -0.66
N PRO A 28 11.05 0.55 -1.53
CA PRO A 28 9.84 -0.24 -1.71
C PRO A 28 9.37 -0.95 -0.43
N THR A 29 10.31 -1.43 0.39
CA THR A 29 9.96 -2.08 1.68
C THR A 29 9.41 -1.08 2.68
N ALA A 30 9.97 0.14 2.74
CA ALA A 30 9.47 1.21 3.60
C ALA A 30 8.08 1.68 3.15
N GLY A 31 7.84 1.77 1.84
CA GLY A 31 6.53 2.13 1.30
C GLY A 31 5.44 1.12 1.67
N LEU A 32 5.75 -0.18 1.63
CA LEU A 32 4.82 -1.23 2.08
C LEU A 32 4.55 -1.15 3.58
N PHE A 33 5.58 -0.90 4.39
CA PHE A 33 5.45 -0.77 5.85
C PHE A 33 4.58 0.44 6.25
N ILE A 34 4.80 1.60 5.62
CA ILE A 34 4.00 2.81 5.87
C ILE A 34 2.54 2.57 5.44
N SER A 35 2.33 1.87 4.33
CA SER A 35 0.99 1.54 3.84
C SER A 35 0.24 0.59 4.76
N SER A 36 0.93 -0.37 5.41
CA SER A 36 0.26 -1.39 6.22
C SER A 36 -0.31 -0.86 7.54
N ILE A 37 0.27 0.21 8.09
CA ILE A 37 -0.21 0.90 9.31
C ILE A 37 -1.23 2.01 9.00
N ARG A 38 -1.45 2.31 7.71
CA ARG A 38 -2.35 3.37 7.25
C ARG A 38 -3.74 2.82 7.01
N ASP A 39 -4.75 3.62 7.27
CA ASP A 39 -6.14 3.24 7.05
C ASP A 39 -6.47 2.96 5.57
N LYS A 40 -7.31 1.94 5.32
CA LYS A 40 -7.72 1.46 3.98
C LYS A 40 -8.32 2.54 3.08
N ASP A 41 -9.11 3.44 3.64
CA ASP A 41 -9.76 4.49 2.86
C ASP A 41 -8.74 5.47 2.28
N GLN A 42 -7.63 5.70 2.98
CA GLN A 42 -6.56 6.59 2.57
C GLN A 42 -5.60 5.96 1.54
N LEU A 43 -5.48 4.63 1.53
CA LEU A 43 -4.63 3.89 0.58
C LEU A 43 -5.12 3.97 -0.86
N SER A 44 -6.43 4.10 -1.07
CA SER A 44 -7.02 4.15 -2.42
C SER A 44 -6.86 5.50 -3.12
N VAL A 45 -6.54 6.57 -2.37
CA VAL A 45 -6.58 7.95 -2.85
C VAL A 45 -5.19 8.59 -2.96
N SER A 46 -4.20 8.16 -2.18
CA SER A 46 -2.88 8.81 -2.16
C SER A 46 -1.71 7.85 -1.93
N GLY A 47 -0.52 8.23 -2.41
CA GLY A 47 0.70 7.43 -2.29
C GLY A 47 1.20 7.31 -0.85
N TRP A 48 2.11 6.35 -0.61
CA TRP A 48 2.70 6.14 0.72
C TRP A 48 3.62 7.29 1.15
N TRP A 49 4.22 8.02 0.20
CA TRP A 49 5.06 9.19 0.51
C TRP A 49 4.27 10.37 1.06
N THR A 50 2.96 10.46 0.78
CA THR A 50 2.05 11.46 1.35
C THR A 50 1.35 10.96 2.62
N ALA A 51 1.76 9.81 3.19
CA ALA A 51 1.11 9.25 4.38
C ALA A 51 1.31 10.11 5.64
N LEU A 52 2.34 10.96 5.67
CA LEU A 52 2.63 11.89 6.76
C LEU A 52 2.02 13.27 6.55
N SER A 53 1.44 13.53 5.38
CA SER A 53 0.82 14.81 5.02
C SER A 53 -0.70 14.67 4.99
N THR A 54 -1.41 15.77 5.26
CA THR A 54 -2.86 15.85 5.05
C THR A 54 -3.19 15.47 3.61
N SER A 55 -4.12 14.53 3.43
CA SER A 55 -4.51 14.03 2.12
C SER A 55 -5.84 14.65 1.73
N GLU A 56 -5.89 15.22 0.53
CA GLU A 56 -7.13 15.67 -0.11
C GLU A 56 -7.89 14.44 -0.65
N GLN A 57 -9.10 14.21 -0.15
CA GLN A 57 -9.95 13.11 -0.58
C GLN A 57 -11.21 13.63 -1.26
N ARG A 58 -11.39 13.28 -2.54
CA ARG A 58 -12.62 13.56 -3.28
C ARG A 58 -13.63 12.45 -3.01
N ILE A 59 -14.58 12.72 -2.11
CA ILE A 59 -15.59 11.76 -1.67
C ILE A 59 -16.94 12.14 -2.29
N VAL A 60 -17.80 11.14 -2.48
CA VAL A 60 -19.17 11.33 -2.97
C VAL A 60 -20.14 10.89 -1.89
N ALA A 61 -20.69 11.84 -1.13
CA ALA A 61 -21.81 11.55 -0.25
C ALA A 61 -23.13 11.62 -1.00
N ARG A 62 -24.12 10.91 -0.48
CA ARG A 62 -25.51 11.09 -0.86
C ARG A 62 -26.19 11.84 0.27
N ALA A 63 -26.93 12.88 -0.09
CA ALA A 63 -27.83 13.53 0.85
C ALA A 63 -28.85 12.51 1.38
N HIS A 64 -29.31 12.75 2.60
CA HIS A 64 -30.39 12.01 3.24
C HIS A 64 -31.64 11.95 2.35
N GLU A 65 -32.47 10.92 2.56
CA GLU A 65 -33.64 10.68 1.73
C GLU A 65 -34.58 11.90 1.72
N PRO A 66 -35.23 12.22 0.58
CA PRO A 66 -36.19 13.33 0.46
C PRO A 66 -37.34 13.32 1.48
N LYS A 67 -37.57 12.20 2.16
CA LYS A 67 -38.59 12.04 3.21
C LYS A 67 -38.21 12.71 4.54
N ALA A 68 -36.93 13.02 4.77
CA ALA A 68 -36.44 13.74 5.95
C ALA A 68 -36.51 15.27 5.80
N GLN A 69 -37.23 15.77 4.80
CA GLN A 69 -37.43 17.19 4.57
C GLN A 69 -38.18 17.84 5.74
N VAL A 70 -37.66 18.95 6.25
CA VAL A 70 -38.32 19.82 7.23
C VAL A 70 -38.73 21.09 6.50
N GLN A 71 -40.01 21.46 6.61
CA GLN A 71 -40.53 22.68 5.99
C GLN A 71 -40.32 23.85 6.95
N GLU A 72 -39.47 24.81 6.59
CA GLU A 72 -39.29 26.07 7.29
C GLU A 72 -39.78 27.20 6.37
N GLY A 73 -41.00 27.70 6.63
CA GLY A 73 -41.64 28.73 5.80
C GLY A 73 -42.08 28.21 4.43
N ASP A 74 -41.71 28.94 3.36
CA ASP A 74 -42.02 28.60 1.96
C ASP A 74 -40.99 27.65 1.32
N LEU A 75 -40.05 27.11 2.09
CA LEU A 75 -38.89 26.37 1.59
C LEU A 75 -38.77 24.99 2.23
N PHE A 76 -38.49 23.98 1.40
CA PHE A 76 -38.20 22.61 1.85
C PHE A 76 -36.71 22.47 2.11
N VAL A 77 -36.36 22.30 3.39
CA VAL A 77 -34.97 22.20 3.84
C VAL A 77 -34.62 20.75 4.18
N ILE A 78 -33.54 20.24 3.59
CA ILE A 78 -32.93 18.96 3.99
C ILE A 78 -31.60 19.29 4.65
N ARG A 79 -31.51 18.98 5.95
CA ARG A 79 -30.27 19.07 6.74
C ARG A 79 -29.68 17.68 6.91
N GLY A 80 -28.36 17.60 6.88
CA GLY A 80 -27.62 16.40 7.23
C GLY A 80 -26.15 16.72 7.41
N ASN A 81 -25.38 15.71 7.79
CA ASN A 81 -23.94 15.82 7.93
C ASN A 81 -23.26 14.86 6.95
N LEU A 82 -22.33 15.36 6.14
CA LEU A 82 -21.57 14.61 5.14
C LEU A 82 -20.39 13.83 5.75
N LEU A 83 -20.00 14.19 6.96
CA LEU A 83 -18.92 13.64 7.77
C LEU A 83 -19.52 12.86 8.95
N GLU A 84 -20.32 11.81 8.71
CA GLU A 84 -20.96 10.96 9.74
C GLU A 84 -19.92 10.30 10.70
N GLY A 85 -19.29 11.09 11.58
CA GLY A 85 -18.20 10.70 12.47
C GLY A 85 -16.80 10.67 11.85
N ALA A 86 -16.62 11.09 10.60
CA ALA A 86 -15.30 11.11 9.94
C ALA A 86 -14.53 12.41 10.26
N ALA A 87 -13.32 12.28 10.82
CA ALA A 87 -12.45 13.43 11.06
C ALA A 87 -11.89 13.95 9.71
N GLY A 88 -12.28 15.15 9.31
CA GLY A 88 -11.77 15.84 8.13
C GLY A 88 -12.47 17.18 7.94
N GLU A 89 -11.81 18.14 7.32
CA GLU A 89 -12.40 19.45 7.00
C GLU A 89 -12.74 19.49 5.51
N ILE A 90 -13.97 19.88 5.16
CA ILE A 90 -14.36 20.04 3.76
C ILE A 90 -13.78 21.35 3.25
N THR A 91 -13.01 21.31 2.16
CA THR A 91 -12.41 22.51 1.56
C THR A 91 -13.22 23.00 0.37
N LYS A 92 -13.76 22.09 -0.45
CA LYS A 92 -14.53 22.42 -1.66
C LYS A 92 -15.70 21.48 -1.87
N PHE A 93 -16.74 21.95 -2.55
CA PHE A 93 -17.89 21.13 -2.89
C PHE A 93 -18.44 21.41 -4.30
N GLY A 94 -19.22 20.45 -4.81
CA GLY A 94 -19.76 20.48 -6.16
C GLY A 94 -21.07 19.69 -6.26
N SER A 95 -22.03 20.25 -7.00
CA SER A 95 -23.35 19.66 -7.22
C SER A 95 -23.41 18.73 -8.44
N SER A 96 -22.31 18.61 -9.20
CA SER A 96 -22.22 17.85 -10.46
C SER A 96 -20.93 17.05 -10.55
N SER A 97 -21.01 15.86 -11.16
CA SER A 97 -19.86 14.98 -11.39
C SER A 97 -18.79 15.60 -12.31
N LEU A 98 -19.19 16.55 -13.17
CA LEU A 98 -18.29 17.28 -14.08
C LEU A 98 -17.51 18.39 -13.36
N GLN A 99 -18.04 18.94 -12.27
CA GLN A 99 -17.45 20.06 -11.53
C GLN A 99 -17.61 19.81 -10.03
N PRO A 100 -16.75 18.94 -9.46
CA PRO A 100 -16.78 18.57 -8.04
C PRO A 100 -16.25 19.65 -7.09
N GLU A 101 -15.51 20.63 -7.61
CA GLU A 101 -14.83 21.69 -6.85
C GLU A 101 -15.35 23.07 -7.29
N ALA A 102 -16.61 23.15 -7.70
CA ALA A 102 -17.17 24.37 -8.28
C ALA A 102 -17.33 25.51 -7.26
N PHE A 103 -17.45 25.18 -5.96
CA PHE A 103 -17.79 26.13 -4.91
C PHE A 103 -16.94 25.91 -3.65
N ASP A 104 -16.49 27.00 -3.03
CA ASP A 104 -15.80 27.01 -1.73
C ASP A 104 -16.81 26.83 -0.59
N VAL A 105 -16.40 26.19 0.51
CA VAL A 105 -17.28 25.94 1.67
C VAL A 105 -17.88 27.23 2.25
N GLY A 106 -19.12 27.13 2.74
CA GLY A 106 -19.90 28.24 3.26
C GLY A 106 -20.61 29.08 2.18
N THR A 107 -20.25 28.94 0.90
CA THR A 107 -20.96 29.61 -0.19
C THR A 107 -22.26 28.89 -0.55
N ILE A 108 -23.26 29.64 -0.98
CA ILE A 108 -24.54 29.09 -1.44
C ILE A 108 -24.37 28.71 -2.91
N ALA A 109 -24.28 27.42 -3.22
CA ALA A 109 -24.24 26.96 -4.60
C ALA A 109 -25.65 26.95 -5.18
N ASP A 110 -25.83 27.61 -6.31
CA ASP A 110 -27.09 27.64 -7.04
C ASP A 110 -27.18 26.41 -7.96
N LEU A 111 -28.17 25.57 -7.72
CA LEU A 111 -28.46 24.37 -8.48
C LEU A 111 -29.53 24.68 -9.53
N LYS A 112 -29.50 23.91 -10.63
CA LYS A 112 -30.54 23.99 -11.65
C LYS A 112 -31.94 23.89 -11.01
N LYS A 113 -32.82 24.85 -11.35
CA LYS A 113 -34.19 25.04 -10.85
C LYS A 113 -34.33 25.78 -9.50
N GLY A 114 -33.47 26.77 -9.23
CA GLY A 114 -33.61 27.65 -8.05
C GLY A 114 -33.45 26.93 -6.72
N LYS A 115 -32.71 25.82 -6.72
CA LYS A 115 -32.39 25.02 -5.55
C LYS A 115 -31.04 25.48 -5.04
N THR A 116 -30.84 25.58 -3.74
CA THR A 116 -29.54 25.98 -3.20
C THR A 116 -28.95 24.88 -2.34
N LEU A 117 -27.63 24.75 -2.39
CA LEU A 117 -26.85 23.84 -1.55
C LEU A 117 -25.78 24.68 -0.85
N GLN A 118 -25.82 24.68 0.47
CA GLN A 118 -24.73 25.20 1.28
C GLN A 118 -24.09 24.03 2.02
N VAL A 119 -22.77 23.92 1.94
CA VAL A 119 -21.98 22.93 2.69
C VAL A 119 -21.04 23.71 3.59
N MET A 120 -21.10 23.45 4.90
CA MET A 120 -20.23 24.01 5.91
C MET A 120 -18.96 23.15 6.07
N GLU A 121 -17.89 23.79 6.55
CA GLU A 121 -16.56 23.19 6.77
C GLU A 121 -16.60 21.97 7.71
N ASN A 122 -17.54 21.98 8.66
CA ASN A 122 -17.82 20.91 9.64
C ASN A 122 -18.62 19.72 9.06
N GLY A 123 -18.90 19.71 7.75
CA GLY A 123 -19.64 18.65 7.08
C GLY A 123 -21.16 18.82 7.09
N ASP A 124 -21.70 19.81 7.80
CA ASP A 124 -23.14 20.05 7.77
C ASP A 124 -23.55 20.64 6.42
N TYR A 125 -24.59 20.09 5.82
CA TYR A 125 -25.15 20.61 4.58
C TYR A 125 -26.60 21.03 4.77
N VAL A 126 -26.97 22.09 4.05
CA VAL A 126 -28.34 22.59 3.96
C VAL A 126 -28.69 22.61 2.48
N LEU A 127 -29.63 21.74 2.06
CA LEU A 127 -30.31 21.90 0.78
C LEU A 127 -31.60 22.67 0.99
N THR A 128 -31.84 23.68 0.18
CA THR A 128 -33.08 24.45 0.17
C THR A 128 -33.71 24.37 -1.22
N SER A 129 -35.01 24.09 -1.29
CA SER A 129 -35.76 24.06 -2.55
C SER A 129 -37.13 24.72 -2.37
N PRO A 130 -37.57 25.55 -3.33
CA PRO A 130 -38.93 26.11 -3.34
C PRO A 130 -40.01 25.06 -3.70
N ASP A 131 -39.64 23.96 -4.38
CA ASP A 131 -40.53 22.84 -4.71
C ASP A 131 -40.23 21.60 -3.87
N GLU A 132 -41.25 20.78 -3.58
CA GLU A 132 -41.12 19.50 -2.86
C GLU A 132 -40.15 18.53 -3.58
N TRP A 133 -39.30 17.86 -2.80
CA TRP A 133 -38.33 16.90 -3.33
C TRP A 133 -39.00 15.58 -3.71
N LYS A 134 -39.38 15.44 -4.99
CA LYS A 134 -39.99 14.19 -5.52
C LYS A 134 -38.92 13.17 -5.92
N GLY A 135 -38.73 12.12 -5.13
CA GLY A 135 -37.87 10.97 -5.48
C GLY A 135 -37.54 10.04 -4.31
N SER A 136 -37.14 8.80 -4.61
CA SER A 136 -36.74 7.79 -3.60
C SER A 136 -35.24 7.73 -3.31
N ARG A 137 -34.42 8.60 -3.92
CA ARG A 137 -32.95 8.61 -3.77
C ARG A 137 -32.46 10.04 -3.55
N GLY A 138 -31.65 10.27 -2.54
CA GLY A 138 -31.06 11.58 -2.23
C GLY A 138 -30.06 12.06 -3.29
N GLN A 139 -29.86 13.37 -3.38
CA GLN A 139 -28.94 13.99 -4.33
C GLN A 139 -27.49 13.61 -4.03
N ARG A 140 -26.70 13.28 -5.05
CA ARG A 140 -25.24 13.06 -4.91
C ARG A 140 -24.55 14.41 -4.75
N ILE A 141 -23.82 14.59 -3.67
CA ILE A 141 -22.99 15.75 -3.39
C ILE A 141 -21.54 15.29 -3.50
N PHE A 142 -20.78 15.94 -4.38
CA PHE A 142 -19.35 15.72 -4.48
C PHE A 142 -18.67 16.74 -3.56
N TYR A 143 -17.81 16.29 -2.67
CA TYR A 143 -17.04 17.19 -1.82
C TYR A 143 -15.61 16.70 -1.72
N THR A 144 -14.73 17.64 -1.44
CA THR A 144 -13.33 17.39 -1.23
C THR A 144 -13.00 17.73 0.22
N ALA A 145 -12.51 16.73 0.95
CA ALA A 145 -12.16 16.89 2.36
C ALA A 145 -10.66 16.66 2.57
N GLU A 146 -10.07 17.49 3.40
CA GLU A 146 -8.73 17.30 3.95
C GLU A 146 -8.83 16.39 5.17
N VAL A 147 -8.31 15.16 5.04
CA VAL A 147 -8.37 14.15 6.08
C VAL A 147 -6.98 14.03 6.73
N PRO A 148 -6.86 14.20 8.07
CA PRO A 148 -5.60 14.08 8.77
C PRO A 148 -5.06 12.63 8.71
N PRO A 149 -3.73 12.43 8.80
CA PRO A 149 -3.15 11.10 8.81
C PRO A 149 -3.59 10.33 10.06
N ARG A 150 -4.21 9.17 9.86
CA ARG A 150 -4.58 8.23 10.94
C ARG A 150 -3.79 6.93 10.81
N PHE A 151 -3.13 6.54 11.89
CA PHE A 151 -2.43 5.26 11.99
C PHE A 151 -3.29 4.29 12.81
N THR A 152 -3.58 3.12 12.25
CA THR A 152 -4.38 2.09 12.91
C THR A 152 -3.81 0.70 12.65
N LEU A 153 -4.06 -0.21 13.59
CA LEU A 153 -3.74 -1.64 13.48
C LEU A 153 -4.97 -2.49 13.14
N ASP A 154 -6.13 -1.87 12.91
CA ASP A 154 -7.39 -2.59 12.65
C ASP A 154 -7.31 -3.39 11.36
N ASN A 155 -6.55 -2.92 10.37
CA ASN A 155 -6.25 -3.65 9.14
C ASN A 155 -5.67 -5.05 9.42
N TYR A 156 -4.74 -5.16 10.37
CA TYR A 156 -4.13 -6.44 10.73
C TYR A 156 -5.12 -7.34 11.45
N ARG A 157 -5.94 -6.77 12.36
CA ARG A 157 -6.96 -7.55 13.07
C ARG A 157 -8.00 -8.12 12.13
N GLU A 158 -8.43 -7.34 11.14
CA GLU A 158 -9.40 -7.77 10.15
C GLU A 158 -8.85 -8.89 9.26
N VAL A 159 -7.63 -8.72 8.73
CA VAL A 159 -6.98 -9.70 7.85
C VAL A 159 -6.66 -11.00 8.62
N LEU A 160 -6.17 -10.91 9.85
CA LEU A 160 -5.90 -12.08 10.70
C LEU A 160 -7.17 -12.74 11.22
N GLY A 161 -8.25 -11.98 11.39
CA GLY A 161 -9.57 -12.48 11.81
C GLY A 161 -10.38 -13.09 10.67
N THR A 162 -9.98 -12.89 9.42
CA THR A 162 -10.67 -13.44 8.25
C THR A 162 -10.47 -14.96 8.19
N GLU A 163 -11.57 -15.71 8.15
CA GLU A 163 -11.54 -17.18 8.03
C GLU A 163 -10.79 -17.59 6.74
N GLY A 164 -9.86 -18.54 6.86
CA GLY A 164 -9.14 -19.14 5.73
C GLY A 164 -7.73 -18.61 5.45
N LEU A 165 -7.34 -17.44 5.99
CA LEU A 165 -5.97 -16.94 5.84
C LEU A 165 -4.96 -17.85 6.55
N GLY A 166 -5.23 -18.20 7.82
CA GLY A 166 -4.35 -19.09 8.60
C GLY A 166 -4.18 -20.47 7.97
N GLN A 167 -5.27 -21.03 7.41
CA GLN A 167 -5.21 -22.31 6.70
C GLN A 167 -4.36 -22.23 5.44
N SER A 168 -4.47 -21.13 4.68
CA SER A 168 -3.67 -20.90 3.47
C SER A 168 -2.17 -20.79 3.77
N PHE A 169 -1.82 -20.14 4.89
CA PHE A 169 -0.44 -20.09 5.38
C PHE A 169 0.08 -21.47 5.76
N LEU A 170 -0.69 -22.27 6.51
CA LEU A 170 -0.29 -23.62 6.90
C LEU A 170 -0.11 -24.54 5.68
N ASN A 171 -0.98 -24.45 4.68
CA ASN A 171 -0.84 -25.20 3.43
C ASN A 171 0.49 -24.86 2.72
N SER A 172 0.84 -23.58 2.64
CA SER A 172 2.07 -23.13 1.99
C SER A 172 3.33 -23.54 2.76
N LEU A 173 3.31 -23.45 4.09
CA LEU A 173 4.42 -23.89 4.94
C LEU A 173 4.66 -25.40 4.83
N THR A 174 3.57 -26.17 4.81
CA THR A 174 3.63 -27.64 4.69
C THR A 174 4.31 -28.08 3.38
N VAL A 175 4.18 -27.31 2.30
CA VAL A 175 4.82 -27.62 1.01
C VAL A 175 6.25 -27.08 0.93
N THR A 176 6.50 -25.87 1.45
CA THR A 176 7.81 -25.21 1.32
C THR A 176 8.89 -25.78 2.24
N ILE A 177 8.52 -26.27 3.43
CA ILE A 177 9.48 -26.86 4.38
C ILE A 177 10.13 -28.12 3.77
N PRO A 178 9.37 -29.13 3.28
CA PRO A 178 9.98 -30.30 2.64
C PRO A 178 10.76 -29.94 1.37
N ALA A 179 10.22 -29.01 0.56
CA ALA A 179 10.83 -28.59 -0.70
C ALA A 179 12.19 -27.89 -0.53
N THR A 180 12.47 -27.33 0.64
CA THR A 180 13.78 -26.72 0.94
C THR A 180 14.69 -27.69 1.69
N VAL A 181 14.16 -28.41 2.68
CA VAL A 181 14.96 -29.31 3.52
C VAL A 181 15.51 -30.50 2.71
N ILE A 182 14.67 -31.16 1.90
CA ILE A 182 15.10 -32.37 1.19
C ILE A 182 16.22 -32.06 0.18
N PRO A 183 16.09 -31.05 -0.70
CA PRO A 183 17.16 -30.73 -1.64
C PRO A 183 18.43 -30.22 -0.96
N ILE A 184 18.33 -29.43 0.11
CA ILE A 184 19.51 -28.94 0.84
C ILE A 184 20.28 -30.11 1.47
N LEU A 185 19.58 -31.07 2.08
CA LEU A 185 20.23 -32.25 2.66
C LEU A 185 20.93 -33.09 1.59
N VAL A 186 20.25 -33.38 0.48
CA VAL A 186 20.84 -34.15 -0.63
C VAL A 186 22.04 -33.42 -1.25
N ALA A 187 21.92 -32.12 -1.47
CA ALA A 187 23.00 -31.29 -1.99
C ALA A 187 24.20 -31.24 -1.03
N ALA A 188 23.97 -31.14 0.29
CA ALA A 188 25.02 -31.12 1.29
C ALA A 188 25.80 -32.46 1.33
N PHE A 189 25.11 -33.60 1.29
CA PHE A 189 25.77 -34.91 1.21
C PHE A 189 26.53 -35.10 -0.11
N ALA A 190 25.96 -34.69 -1.23
CA ALA A 190 26.61 -34.74 -2.53
C ALA A 190 27.86 -33.85 -2.58
N ALA A 191 27.78 -32.63 -2.05
CA ALA A 191 28.90 -31.70 -1.95
C ALA A 191 30.02 -32.25 -1.05
N TYR A 192 29.67 -32.87 0.08
CA TYR A 192 30.66 -33.51 0.96
C TYR A 192 31.39 -34.66 0.26
N ALA A 193 30.65 -35.55 -0.41
CA ALA A 193 31.23 -36.65 -1.17
C ALA A 193 32.15 -36.15 -2.29
N LEU A 194 31.75 -35.11 -3.01
CA LEU A 194 32.54 -34.52 -4.09
C LEU A 194 33.82 -33.85 -3.57
N ALA A 195 33.73 -33.12 -2.46
CA ALA A 195 34.86 -32.38 -1.90
C ALA A 195 35.93 -33.28 -1.24
N TRP A 196 35.54 -34.41 -0.62
CA TRP A 196 36.46 -35.18 0.24
C TRP A 196 36.67 -36.64 -0.16
N MET A 197 35.84 -37.26 -1.02
CA MET A 197 36.03 -38.66 -1.42
C MET A 197 36.74 -38.80 -2.77
N ARG A 198 37.67 -39.76 -2.88
CA ARG A 198 38.33 -40.10 -4.15
C ARG A 198 37.59 -41.26 -4.84
N PHE A 199 36.77 -40.95 -5.84
CA PHE A 199 36.08 -41.96 -6.66
C PHE A 199 36.41 -41.83 -8.18
N PRO A 200 36.43 -42.95 -8.92
CA PRO A 200 36.62 -42.94 -10.37
C PRO A 200 35.40 -42.30 -11.07
N GLY A 201 35.63 -41.27 -11.89
CA GLY A 201 34.56 -40.53 -12.60
C GLY A 201 34.25 -39.10 -12.11
N ARG A 202 34.96 -38.60 -11.09
CA ARG A 202 34.78 -37.22 -10.57
C ARG A 202 34.92 -36.12 -11.62
N VAL A 203 35.83 -36.28 -12.58
CA VAL A 203 36.12 -35.31 -13.63
C VAL A 203 34.90 -35.06 -14.53
N SER A 204 34.16 -36.11 -14.89
CA SER A 204 32.94 -36.01 -15.69
C SER A 204 31.83 -35.27 -14.95
N VAL A 205 31.71 -35.46 -13.63
CA VAL A 205 30.73 -34.77 -12.78
C VAL A 205 31.04 -33.29 -12.66
N TYR A 206 32.31 -32.91 -12.44
CA TYR A 206 32.73 -31.50 -12.41
C TYR A 206 32.46 -30.78 -13.73
N CYS A 207 32.75 -31.45 -14.85
CA CYS A 207 32.53 -30.88 -16.17
C CYS A 207 31.03 -30.74 -16.51
N CYS A 208 30.20 -31.70 -16.08
CA CYS A 208 28.75 -31.67 -16.28
C CYS A 208 28.02 -30.63 -15.40
N CYS A 209 28.47 -30.41 -14.17
CA CYS A 209 27.94 -29.37 -13.26
C CYS A 209 28.39 -27.93 -13.60
N GLY A 210 29.02 -27.70 -14.76
CA GLY A 210 29.42 -26.36 -15.20
C GLY A 210 30.67 -25.79 -14.51
N TRP A 211 31.41 -26.61 -13.76
CA TRP A 211 32.67 -26.19 -13.13
C TRP A 211 33.81 -26.22 -14.17
N PHE A 212 33.77 -25.28 -15.11
CA PHE A 212 34.69 -25.19 -16.25
C PHE A 212 36.17 -25.12 -15.84
N ILE A 213 36.46 -24.52 -14.68
CA ILE A 213 37.81 -24.35 -14.13
C ILE A 213 38.43 -25.71 -13.71
N GLY A 214 37.62 -26.68 -13.26
CA GLY A 214 38.11 -27.98 -12.79
C GLY A 214 38.41 -28.95 -13.94
N CYS A 215 37.68 -28.83 -15.04
CA CYS A 215 37.76 -29.77 -16.16
C CYS A 215 39.08 -29.65 -16.96
N SER A 216 39.70 -28.47 -17.00
CA SER A 216 41.00 -28.27 -17.68
C SER A 216 42.19 -28.80 -16.89
N SER A 217 42.07 -28.98 -15.56
CA SER A 217 43.17 -29.47 -14.70
C SER A 217 43.27 -31.00 -14.64
N ALA A 218 42.27 -31.69 -15.17
CA ALA A 218 42.07 -33.12 -14.95
C ALA A 218 42.48 -34.00 -16.14
N ASN A 219 43.33 -33.50 -17.04
CA ASN A 219 43.86 -34.29 -18.15
C ASN A 219 45.33 -34.70 -17.87
N VAL A 220 45.51 -36.01 -17.71
CA VAL A 220 46.75 -36.80 -17.88
C VAL A 220 47.83 -36.67 -16.79
N SER A 221 47.66 -37.32 -15.63
CA SER A 221 48.78 -37.99 -14.90
C SER A 221 48.36 -38.79 -13.68
N ASP A 222 47.23 -38.50 -13.03
CA ASP A 222 46.85 -39.14 -11.76
C ASP A 222 46.19 -40.54 -11.88
N SER A 223 46.29 -41.21 -13.05
CA SER A 223 45.79 -42.58 -13.24
C SER A 223 46.84 -43.67 -12.94
N PHE A 224 48.05 -43.33 -12.49
CA PHE A 224 49.04 -44.31 -12.04
C PHE A 224 49.85 -43.78 -10.84
N ALA A 225 49.30 -43.94 -9.64
CA ALA A 225 50.00 -44.23 -8.39
C ALA A 225 48.99 -44.70 -7.33
#